data_AF-A0A4R1KMQ9-F1
#
_entry.id   AF-A0A4R1KMQ9-F1
#
_cell.length_a   1.000
_cell.length_b   1.000
_cell.length_c   1.000
_cell.angle_alpha   90.00
_cell.angle_beta   90.00
_cell.angle_gamma   90.00
#
_symmetry.space_group_name_H-M   'P 1'
#
loop_
_entity.id
_entity.type
_entity.pdbx_description
1 polymer ?
#
loop_
_entity_poly.entity_id
_entity_poly.type
_entity_poly.pdbx_seq_one_letter_code
_entity_poly.pdbx_strand_id
1 'polypeptide(L)'
;MKFIKIITFIAFIASMTSLVCGFTMDVTYSQKLIGFGVMGIFFIVFPLFSYYRWKDKDPKDYMITKDSIKKMRENQKQGKY
;
A
#
# COMPACT_ATOMS: atom_id res chain seq x y z
N MET A 1 -10.84 -5.60 9.65
CA MET A 1 -10.07 -5.44 8.40
C MET A 1 -10.76 -4.61 7.33
N LYS A 2 -12.06 -4.85 7.03
CA LYS A 2 -12.81 -4.11 5.99
C LYS A 2 -12.78 -2.58 6.20
N PHE A 3 -12.96 -2.13 7.44
CA PHE A 3 -12.94 -0.71 7.80
C PHE A 3 -11.59 -0.02 7.51
N ILE A 4 -10.46 -0.61 7.92
CA ILE A 4 -9.12 -0.04 7.66
C ILE A 4 -8.80 0.00 6.16
N LYS A 5 -9.23 -1.02 5.41
CA LYS A 5 -9.15 -1.02 3.93
C LYS A 5 -9.92 0.15 3.33
N ILE A 6 -11.16 0.37 3.78
CA ILE A 6 -12.01 1.47 3.30
C ILE A 6 -11.39 2.83 3.65
N ILE A 7 -10.91 3.01 4.89
CA ILE A 7 -10.25 4.26 5.33
C ILE A 7 -9.02 4.55 4.48
N THR A 8 -8.17 3.54 4.23
CA THR A 8 -6.96 3.72 3.41
C THR A 8 -7.33 4.10 1.97
N PHE A 9 -8.38 3.50 1.42
CA PHE A 9 -8.86 3.80 0.07
C PHE A 9 -9.44 5.22 -0.05
N ILE A 10 -10.21 5.66 0.94
CA ILE A 10 -10.73 7.04 1.00
C ILE A 10 -9.58 8.04 1.13
N ALA A 11 -8.60 7.78 1.99
CA ALA A 11 -7.44 8.64 2.17
C ALA A 11 -6.60 8.75 0.88
N PHE A 12 -6.48 7.64 0.13
CA PHE A 12 -5.82 7.63 -1.17
C PHE A 12 -6.56 8.48 -2.20
N ILE A 13 -7.89 8.32 -2.31
CA ILE A 13 -8.72 9.14 -3.22
C ILE A 13 -8.63 10.62 -2.83
N ALA A 14 -8.77 10.97 -1.55
CA ALA A 14 -8.69 12.34 -1.08
C ALA A 14 -7.34 13.00 -1.44
N SER A 15 -6.25 12.25 -1.29
CA SER A 15 -4.91 12.75 -1.64
C SER A 15 -4.72 12.89 -3.15
N MET A 16 -5.25 11.94 -3.94
CA MET A 16 -5.29 12.04 -5.40
C MET A 16 -6.09 13.25 -5.88
N THR A 17 -7.26 13.52 -5.28
CA THR A 17 -8.06 14.70 -5.60
C THR A 17 -7.32 15.97 -5.26
N SER A 18 -6.62 16.04 -4.11
CA SER A 18 -5.80 17.20 -3.73
C SER A 18 -4.67 17.47 -4.73
N LEU A 19 -4.03 16.41 -5.23
CA LEU A 19 -3.03 16.50 -6.28
C LEU A 19 -3.62 17.05 -7.58
N VAL A 20 -4.71 16.43 -8.06
CA VAL A 20 -5.38 16.85 -9.30
C VAL A 20 -5.86 18.30 -9.20
N CYS A 21 -6.53 18.69 -8.10
CA CYS A 21 -6.94 20.07 -7.87
C CYS A 21 -5.76 21.05 -7.84
N GLY A 22 -4.64 20.66 -7.22
CA GLY A 22 -3.45 21.50 -7.20
C GLY A 22 -2.78 21.66 -8.57
N PHE A 23 -2.92 20.67 -9.48
CA PHE A 23 -2.41 20.77 -10.85
C PHE A 23 -3.38 21.46 -11.82
N THR A 24 -4.69 21.43 -11.57
CA THR A 24 -5.71 21.98 -12.47
C THR A 24 -6.14 23.40 -12.10
N MET A 25 -6.10 23.76 -10.82
CA MET A 25 -6.47 25.10 -10.37
C MET A 25 -5.23 26.00 -10.37
N ASP A 26 -5.34 27.17 -10.99
CA ASP A 26 -4.30 28.20 -11.02
C ASP A 26 -4.45 29.14 -9.80
N VAL A 27 -4.38 28.54 -8.60
CA VAL A 27 -4.50 29.27 -7.32
C VAL A 27 -3.12 29.43 -6.68
N THR A 28 -2.91 30.53 -5.97
CA THR A 28 -1.61 30.88 -5.35
C THR A 28 -1.12 29.82 -4.34
N TYR A 29 -2.02 28.95 -3.86
CA TYR A 29 -1.73 27.87 -2.92
C TYR A 29 -1.69 26.47 -3.56
N SER A 30 -1.70 26.35 -4.88
CA SER A 30 -1.65 25.07 -5.61
C SER A 30 -0.47 24.17 -5.21
N GLN A 31 0.71 24.76 -5.04
CA GLN A 31 1.90 24.02 -4.60
C GLN A 31 1.75 23.48 -3.16
N LYS A 32 1.02 24.18 -2.29
CA LYS A 32 0.71 23.71 -0.93
C LYS A 32 -0.29 22.54 -0.96
N LEU A 33 -1.28 22.57 -1.86
CA LEU A 33 -2.23 21.46 -2.06
C LEU A 33 -1.54 20.18 -2.56
N ILE A 34 -0.60 20.35 -3.49
CA ILE A 34 0.24 19.24 -3.97
C ILE A 34 1.09 18.68 -2.82
N GLY A 35 1.79 19.55 -2.09
CA GLY A 35 2.61 19.15 -0.94
C GLY A 35 1.80 18.41 0.15
N PHE A 36 0.59 18.89 0.44
CA PHE A 36 -0.30 18.25 1.40
C PHE A 36 -0.82 16.89 0.91
N GLY A 37 -1.15 16.77 -0.37
CA GLY A 37 -1.53 15.50 -0.99
C GLY A 37 -0.40 14.46 -0.93
N VAL A 38 0.83 14.87 -1.24
CA VAL A 38 2.01 14.00 -1.16
C VAL A 38 2.30 13.58 0.29
N MET A 39 2.27 14.52 1.23
CA MET A 39 2.45 14.19 2.66
C MET A 39 1.36 13.25 3.16
N GLY A 40 0.10 13.46 2.77
CA GLY A 40 -1.00 12.56 3.13
C GLY A 40 -0.78 11.15 2.62
N ILE A 41 -0.32 10.98 1.38
CA ILE A 41 0.00 9.65 0.83
C ILE A 41 1.14 9.01 1.63
N PHE A 42 2.21 9.75 1.88
CA PHE A 42 3.42 9.19 2.48
C PHE A 42 3.26 8.86 3.97
N PHE A 43 2.62 9.74 4.75
CA PHE A 43 2.49 9.56 6.20
C PHE A 43 1.21 8.83 6.62
N ILE A 44 0.16 8.84 5.80
CA ILE A 44 -1.12 8.22 6.16
C ILE A 44 -1.34 6.98 5.30
N VAL A 45 -1.42 7.14 3.98
CA VAL A 45 -1.82 6.04 3.09
C VAL A 45 -0.82 4.89 3.15
N PHE A 46 0.48 5.18 3.04
CA PHE A 46 1.53 4.14 3.06
C PHE A 46 1.56 3.33 4.37
N PRO A 47 1.62 3.96 5.56
CA PRO A 47 1.65 3.21 6.82
C PRO A 47 0.38 2.41 7.06
N LEU A 48 -0.80 2.99 6.79
CA LEU A 48 -2.07 2.26 6.94
C LEU A 48 -2.16 1.10 5.96
N PHE A 49 -1.76 1.32 4.70
CA PHE A 49 -1.73 0.29 3.67
C PHE A 49 -0.83 -0.87 4.06
N SER A 50 0.40 -0.57 4.46
CA SER A 50 1.37 -1.58 4.89
C SER A 50 0.83 -2.38 6.08
N TYR A 51 0.29 -1.68 7.09
CA TYR A 51 -0.25 -2.31 8.30
C TYR A 51 -1.37 -3.31 8.01
N TYR A 52 -2.45 -2.91 7.33
CA TYR A 52 -3.56 -3.84 7.11
C TYR A 52 -3.20 -4.96 6.12
N ARG A 53 -2.27 -4.73 5.19
CA ARG A 53 -1.84 -5.72 4.20
C ARG A 53 -1.00 -6.83 4.83
N TRP A 54 -0.19 -6.48 5.83
CA TRP A 54 0.70 -7.41 6.55
C TRP A 54 0.07 -8.06 7.78
N LYS A 55 -1.02 -7.51 8.34
CA LYS A 55 -1.61 -7.99 9.60
C LYS A 55 -1.99 -9.47 9.63
N ASP A 56 -2.43 -10.03 8.52
CA ASP A 56 -2.85 -11.44 8.42
C ASP A 56 -1.78 -12.37 7.80
N LYS A 57 -0.54 -11.89 7.62
CA LYS A 57 0.54 -12.64 6.97
C LYS A 57 1.61 -13.01 8.01
N ASP A 58 1.99 -14.29 8.07
CA ASP A 58 3.16 -14.71 8.84
C ASP A 58 4.45 -14.27 8.10
N PRO A 59 5.33 -13.44 8.70
CA PRO A 59 6.58 -13.04 8.08
C PRO A 59 7.48 -14.22 7.69
N LYS A 60 7.42 -15.34 8.43
CA LYS A 60 8.25 -16.53 8.21
C LYS A 60 7.98 -17.19 6.86
N ASP A 61 6.73 -17.12 6.38
CA ASP A 61 6.35 -17.67 5.07
C ASP A 61 6.95 -16.88 3.89
N TYR A 62 7.41 -15.64 4.14
CA TYR A 62 8.04 -14.78 3.12
C TYR A 62 9.56 -14.70 3.26
N MET A 63 10.14 -15.31 4.30
CA MET A 63 11.58 -15.36 4.48
C MET A 63 12.20 -16.45 3.60
N ILE A 64 13.28 -16.12 2.91
CA ILE A 64 14.09 -17.08 2.15
C ILE A 64 14.92 -17.89 3.17
N THR A 65 14.36 -19.02 3.60
CA THR A 65 14.98 -19.98 4.50
C THR A 65 15.15 -21.31 3.78
N LYS A 66 16.03 -22.18 4.27
CA LYS A 66 16.22 -23.51 3.66
C LYS A 66 14.91 -24.29 3.60
N ASP A 67 14.07 -24.18 4.63
CA ASP A 67 12.77 -24.86 4.70
C ASP A 67 11.74 -24.27 3.73
N SER A 68 11.66 -22.94 3.58
CA SER A 68 10.73 -22.33 2.62
C SER A 68 11.14 -22.64 1.17
N ILE A 69 12.44 -22.61 0.85
CA ILE A 69 12.94 -23.01 -0.48
C ILE A 69 12.65 -24.50 -0.75
N LYS A 70 12.82 -25.38 0.25
CA LYS A 70 12.50 -26.80 0.12
C LYS A 70 11.00 -27.00 -0.17
N LYS A 71 10.12 -26.35 0.60
CA LYS A 71 8.66 -26.36 0.36
C LYS A 71 8.30 -25.85 -1.04
N MET A 72 8.90 -24.76 -1.50
CA MET A 72 8.68 -24.24 -2.87
C MET A 72 9.08 -25.27 -3.92
N ARG A 73 10.24 -25.92 -3.76
CA ARG A 73 10.75 -26.94 -4.69
C ARG A 73 9.93 -28.22 -4.68
N GLU A 74 9.36 -28.61 -3.55
CA GLU A 74 8.44 -29.75 -3.42
C GLU A 74 7.08 -29.44 -4.06
N ASN A 75 6.51 -28.26 -3.82
CA ASN A 75 5.29 -27.80 -4.50
C ASN A 75 5.44 -27.76 -6.02
N GLN A 76 6.60 -27.32 -6.54
CA GLN A 76 6.90 -27.33 -7.98
C GLN A 76 7.04 -28.75 -8.57
N LYS A 77 7.43 -29.74 -7.77
CA LYS A 77 7.48 -31.15 -8.19
C LYS A 77 6.10 -31.81 -8.14
N GLN A 78 5.24 -31.43 -7.19
CA GLN A 78 3.90 -31.98 -7.02
C GLN A 78 2.88 -31.37 -8.01
N GLY A 79 3.01 -30.08 -8.36
CA GLY A 79 2.21 -29.41 -9.39
C GLY A 79 2.62 -29.74 -10.83
N LYS A 80 3.31 -30.86 -11.05
CA LYS A 80 3.84 -31.30 -12.36
C LYS A 80 3.07 -32.50 -12.95
N TYR A 81 1.76 -32.54 -12.70
CA TYR A 81 0.76 -33.26 -13.49
C TYR A 81 -0.25 -32.25 -14.01
#